data_AF-A0A2G4T2H7-F1
#
_entry.id   AF-A0A2G4T2H7-F1
#
_cell.length_a   1.000
_cell.length_b   1.000
_cell.length_c   1.000
_cell.angle_alpha   90.00
_cell.angle_beta   90.00
_cell.angle_gamma   90.00
#
_symmetry.space_group_name_H-M   'P 1'
#
loop_
_entity.id
_entity.type
_entity.pdbx_description
1 polymer ?
#
loop_
_entity_poly.entity_id
_entity_poly.type
_entity_poly.pdbx_seq_one_letter_code
_entity_poly.pdbx_strand_id
1 'polypeptide(L)'
;LIVIDPPWPNKSVHRSSNYETQDIYDLFTIPMKDLINEDSVVAVWVTNKPKFRKFIIHKLFPAWELECKAEWVWLKVTTEGQCIFPLDSSHKKPYEQLIIGHRQKASDLPSRHVIVSVPSLRHSRKPPLQDVILPYLKNRERPVCVEMFARCLTPGWISWGNECLKFQHTEYFEKKAS
;
A
#
# COMPACT_ATOMS: atom_id res chain seq x y z
N LEU A 1 8.58 9.19 3.55
CA LEU A 1 7.55 8.13 3.56
C LEU A 1 7.32 7.68 2.12
N ILE A 2 7.51 6.40 1.83
CA ILE A 2 7.21 5.82 0.52
C ILE A 2 6.10 4.78 0.72
N VAL A 3 5.01 4.91 -0.02
CA VAL A 3 3.90 3.94 -0.05
C VAL A 3 3.89 3.27 -1.41
N ILE A 4 3.80 1.95 -1.44
CA ILE A 4 3.88 1.14 -2.68
C ILE A 4 2.68 0.20 -2.73
N ASP A 5 1.89 0.25 -3.82
CA ASP A 5 0.81 -0.72 -4.10
C ASP A 5 1.05 -1.44 -5.44
N PRO A 6 1.96 -2.43 -5.48
CA PRO A 6 2.32 -3.10 -6.73
C PRO A 6 1.11 -3.79 -7.38
N PRO A 7 1.10 -3.91 -8.73
CA PRO A 7 0.09 -4.70 -9.43
C PRO A 7 0.35 -6.21 -9.26
N TRP A 8 0.06 -6.74 -8.07
CA TRP A 8 0.33 -8.13 -7.72
C TRP A 8 -0.26 -9.12 -8.73
N PRO A 9 0.52 -10.09 -9.24
CA PRO A 9 0.03 -11.06 -10.21
C PRO A 9 -1.21 -11.82 -9.70
N ASN A 10 -2.29 -11.77 -10.48
CA ASN A 10 -3.53 -12.44 -10.16
C ASN A 10 -4.01 -13.35 -11.28
N LYS A 11 -4.41 -14.58 -10.92
CA LYS A 11 -4.79 -15.64 -11.89
C LYS A 11 -5.99 -15.23 -12.75
N SER A 12 -6.85 -14.32 -12.27
CA SER A 12 -8.07 -13.87 -12.95
C SER A 12 -7.85 -12.79 -14.01
N VAL A 13 -6.69 -12.12 -14.02
CA VAL A 13 -6.39 -11.02 -14.97
C VAL A 13 -5.84 -11.55 -16.30
N HIS A 14 -5.50 -12.84 -16.38
CA HIS A 14 -5.01 -13.48 -17.61
C HIS A 14 -6.04 -13.60 -18.75
N ARG A 15 -7.30 -13.19 -18.57
CA ARG A 15 -8.37 -13.37 -19.58
C ARG A 15 -8.82 -12.08 -20.29
N SER A 16 -8.28 -10.91 -19.95
CA SER A 16 -8.68 -9.66 -20.59
C SER A 16 -7.51 -8.67 -20.68
N SER A 17 -6.92 -8.59 -21.88
CA SER A 17 -6.30 -7.39 -22.49
C SER A 17 -5.34 -6.53 -21.65
N ASN A 18 -4.07 -6.48 -22.08
CA ASN A 18 -3.09 -5.38 -21.98
C ASN A 18 -2.37 -5.06 -20.67
N TYR A 19 -2.44 -5.90 -19.64
CA TYR A 19 -1.38 -5.90 -18.62
C TYR A 19 -0.53 -7.15 -18.85
N GLU A 20 0.61 -6.98 -19.53
CA GLU A 20 1.77 -7.84 -19.29
C GLU A 20 1.85 -8.03 -17.77
N THR A 21 1.69 -9.26 -17.31
CA THR A 21 1.82 -9.56 -15.90
C THR A 21 3.24 -9.20 -15.49
N GLN A 22 3.42 -7.99 -14.95
CA GLN A 22 4.70 -7.55 -14.39
C GLN A 22 5.18 -8.65 -13.46
N ASP A 23 6.40 -9.09 -13.72
CA ASP A 23 7.01 -10.06 -12.84
C ASP A 23 7.16 -9.37 -11.48
N ILE A 24 6.86 -10.08 -10.40
CA ILE A 24 7.09 -9.57 -9.05
C ILE A 24 8.56 -9.15 -8.87
N TYR A 25 9.47 -9.78 -9.62
CA TYR A 25 10.89 -9.44 -9.65
C TYR A 25 11.19 -8.09 -10.30
N ASP A 26 10.27 -7.50 -11.08
CA ASP A 26 10.44 -6.14 -11.62
C ASP A 26 10.56 -5.09 -10.51
N LEU A 27 10.05 -5.38 -9.30
CA LEU A 27 10.25 -4.51 -8.13
C LEU A 27 11.73 -4.31 -7.78
N PHE A 28 12.62 -5.25 -8.10
CA PHE A 28 14.06 -5.08 -7.86
C PHE A 28 14.70 -4.03 -8.76
N THR A 29 14.05 -3.65 -9.87
CA THR A 29 14.55 -2.60 -10.78
C THR A 29 14.42 -1.20 -10.18
N ILE A 30 13.57 -1.03 -9.17
CA ILE A 30 13.44 0.24 -8.45
C ILE A 30 14.74 0.47 -7.65
N PRO A 31 15.46 1.59 -7.88
CA PRO A 31 16.70 1.90 -7.17
C PRO A 31 16.41 2.42 -5.75
N MET A 32 15.67 1.64 -4.96
CA MET A 32 15.12 2.08 -3.67
C MET A 32 16.21 2.57 -2.72
N LYS A 33 17.40 1.96 -2.77
CA LYS A 33 18.54 2.32 -1.93
C LYS A 33 19.00 3.77 -2.11
N ASP A 34 18.83 4.31 -3.32
CA ASP A 34 19.18 5.69 -3.68
C ASP A 34 18.03 6.66 -3.39
N LEU A 35 16.80 6.15 -3.25
CA LEU A 35 15.59 6.92 -2.95
C LEU A 35 15.33 7.11 -1.45
N ILE A 36 15.96 6.27 -0.61
CA ILE A 36 15.73 6.25 0.85
C ILE A 36 16.97 6.66 1.64
N ASN A 37 16.73 7.24 2.80
CA ASN A 37 17.73 7.51 3.84
C ASN A 37 17.43 6.69 5.12
N GLU A 38 18.22 6.88 6.17
CA GLU A 38 18.06 6.15 7.43
C GLU A 38 16.69 6.33 8.09
N ASP A 39 16.05 7.49 7.96
CA ASP A 39 14.75 7.82 8.57
C ASP A 39 13.55 7.49 7.65
N SER A 40 13.81 6.84 6.52
CA SER A 40 12.78 6.55 5.53
C SER A 40 11.94 5.34 5.93
N VAL A 41 10.64 5.57 6.08
CA VAL A 41 9.63 4.51 6.16
C VAL A 41 9.17 4.11 4.77
N VAL A 42 9.24 2.82 4.45
CA VAL A 42 8.70 2.22 3.22
C VAL A 42 7.55 1.28 3.59
N ALA A 43 6.35 1.57 3.12
CA ALA A 43 5.15 0.78 3.40
C ALA A 43 4.62 0.16 2.11
N VAL A 44 4.49 -1.17 2.07
CA VAL A 44 4.09 -1.93 0.89
C VAL A 44 2.76 -2.63 1.15
N TRP A 45 1.75 -2.32 0.34
CA TRP A 45 0.49 -3.06 0.33
C TRP A 45 0.70 -4.44 -0.28
N VAL A 46 0.22 -5.49 0.38
CA VAL A 46 0.41 -6.88 -0.03
C VAL A 46 -0.92 -7.62 -0.01
N THR A 47 -1.18 -8.43 -1.04
CA THR A 47 -2.34 -9.33 -1.04
C THR A 47 -2.21 -10.40 0.06
N ASN A 48 -3.32 -11.01 0.48
CA ASN A 48 -3.32 -12.08 1.48
C ASN A 48 -2.67 -13.41 1.05
N LYS A 49 -2.02 -13.49 -0.12
CA LYS A 49 -1.27 -14.68 -0.54
C LYS A 49 0.06 -14.75 0.24
N PRO A 50 0.30 -15.78 1.07
CA PRO A 50 1.50 -15.84 1.94
C PRO A 50 2.84 -15.73 1.20
N LYS A 51 2.89 -16.17 -0.07
CA LYS A 51 4.09 -16.08 -0.90
C LYS A 51 4.59 -14.64 -1.10
N PHE A 52 3.69 -13.66 -1.20
CA PHE A 52 4.07 -12.27 -1.45
C PHE A 52 4.55 -11.58 -0.19
N ARG A 53 3.92 -11.88 0.95
CA ARG A 53 4.46 -11.51 2.27
C ARG A 53 5.89 -12.02 2.46
N LYS A 54 6.12 -13.31 2.21
CA LYS A 54 7.46 -13.93 2.30
C LYS A 54 8.44 -13.28 1.32
N PHE A 55 8.01 -12.97 0.10
CA PHE A 55 8.84 -12.26 -0.88
C PHE A 55 9.27 -10.88 -0.38
N ILE A 56 8.34 -10.07 0.14
CA ILE A 56 8.66 -8.75 0.67
C ILE A 56 9.67 -8.85 1.81
N ILE A 57 9.38 -9.66 2.82
CA ILE A 57 10.18 -9.74 4.05
C ILE A 57 11.55 -10.38 3.80
N HIS A 58 11.62 -11.44 3.00
CA HIS A 58 12.85 -12.24 2.88
C HIS A 58 13.65 -11.99 1.61
N LYS A 59 13.12 -11.22 0.64
CA LYS A 59 13.84 -10.92 -0.61
C LYS A 59 13.89 -9.42 -0.90
N LEU A 60 12.74 -8.76 -1.02
CA LEU A 60 12.69 -7.37 -1.48
C LEU A 60 13.30 -6.40 -0.46
N PHE A 61 12.85 -6.46 0.80
CA PHE A 61 13.37 -5.59 1.86
C PHE A 61 14.87 -5.78 2.08
N PRO A 62 15.41 -7.01 2.20
CA PRO A 62 16.87 -7.21 2.27
C PRO A 62 17.64 -6.60 1.09
N ALA A 63 17.13 -6.73 -0.15
CA ALA A 63 17.80 -6.14 -1.32
C ALA A 63 17.77 -4.60 -1.33
N TRP A 64 16.78 -4.00 -0.66
CA TRP A 64 16.67 -2.57 -0.44
C TRP A 64 17.31 -2.11 0.89
N GLU A 65 18.02 -2.99 1.60
CA GLU A 65 18.63 -2.72 2.92
C GLU A 65 17.62 -2.33 4.00
N LEU A 66 16.38 -2.80 3.88
CA LEU A 66 15.31 -2.58 4.85
C LEU A 66 15.13 -3.81 5.73
N GLU A 67 14.81 -3.58 6.99
CA GLU A 67 14.28 -4.60 7.88
C GLU A 67 12.77 -4.41 8.06
N CYS A 68 12.01 -5.51 8.08
CA CYS A 68 10.58 -5.46 8.38
C CYS A 68 10.37 -5.08 9.86
N LYS A 69 9.75 -3.93 10.12
CA LYS A 69 9.50 -3.42 11.47
C LYS A 69 8.06 -3.59 11.91
N ALA A 70 7.11 -3.56 10.97
CA ALA A 70 5.71 -3.70 11.29
C ALA A 70 4.92 -4.41 10.20
N GLU A 71 3.86 -5.08 10.63
CA GLU A 71 2.85 -5.67 9.78
C GLU A 71 1.49 -5.17 10.23
N TRP A 72 0.96 -4.23 9.46
CA TRP A 72 -0.34 -3.63 9.70
C TRP A 72 -1.39 -4.28 8.81
N VAL A 73 -2.65 -4.10 9.19
CA VAL A 73 -3.78 -4.65 8.46
C VAL A 73 -4.79 -3.54 8.22
N TRP A 74 -5.28 -3.41 7.00
CA TRP A 74 -6.47 -2.62 6.70
C TRP A 74 -7.69 -3.53 6.70
N LEU A 75 -8.51 -3.43 7.75
CA LEU A 75 -9.80 -4.11 7.87
C LEU A 75 -10.90 -3.27 7.21
N LYS A 76 -11.64 -3.90 6.31
CA LYS A 76 -12.74 -3.29 5.55
C LYS A 76 -14.06 -3.62 6.20
N VAL A 77 -14.80 -2.56 6.54
CA VAL A 77 -16.10 -2.67 7.19
C VAL A 77 -17.21 -2.00 6.38
N THR A 78 -18.46 -2.33 6.65
CA THR A 78 -19.64 -1.60 6.15
C THR A 78 -19.83 -0.31 6.93
N THR A 79 -20.79 0.52 6.53
CA THR A 79 -21.21 1.73 7.24
C THR A 79 -21.74 1.43 8.66
N GLU A 80 -22.15 0.20 8.91
CA GLU A 80 -22.62 -0.31 10.21
C GLU A 80 -21.49 -0.97 11.02
N GLY A 81 -20.23 -0.89 10.54
CA GLY A 81 -19.06 -1.46 11.22
C GLY A 81 -18.90 -2.97 11.08
N GLN A 82 -19.70 -3.64 10.25
CA GLN A 82 -19.59 -5.09 10.03
C GLN A 82 -18.51 -5.41 8.99
N CYS A 83 -17.80 -6.53 9.12
CA CYS A 83 -16.82 -6.92 8.10
C CYS A 83 -17.51 -7.14 6.73
N ILE A 84 -16.94 -6.61 5.64
CA ILE A 84 -17.52 -6.77 4.29
C ILE A 84 -17.53 -8.23 3.80
N PHE A 85 -16.73 -9.09 4.44
CA PHE A 85 -16.72 -10.54 4.29
C PHE A 85 -16.41 -11.18 5.65
N PRO A 86 -16.87 -12.40 5.93
CA PRO A 86 -16.46 -13.13 7.13
C PRO A 86 -14.93 -13.29 7.22
N LEU A 87 -14.35 -13.12 8.41
CA LEU A 87 -12.90 -13.21 8.64
C LEU A 87 -12.34 -14.60 8.30
N ASP A 88 -13.14 -15.63 8.53
CA ASP A 88 -12.89 -17.05 8.30
C ASP A 88 -13.13 -17.49 6.85
N SER A 89 -13.64 -16.61 5.98
CA SER A 89 -13.89 -16.94 4.56
C SER A 89 -12.64 -17.49 3.86
N SER A 90 -12.80 -18.59 3.12
CA SER A 90 -11.72 -19.27 2.39
C SER A 90 -11.24 -18.51 1.15
N HIS A 91 -12.11 -17.71 0.53
CA HIS A 91 -11.86 -17.10 -0.78
C HIS A 91 -11.52 -15.61 -0.74
N LYS A 92 -12.26 -14.82 0.04
CA LYS A 92 -12.06 -13.37 0.17
C LYS A 92 -11.89 -13.00 1.62
N LYS A 93 -10.80 -12.33 1.95
CA LYS A 93 -10.60 -11.76 3.28
C LYS A 93 -11.11 -10.32 3.31
N PRO A 94 -11.73 -9.87 4.41
CA PRO A 94 -12.17 -8.48 4.56
C PRO A 94 -11.00 -7.54 4.87
N TYR A 95 -9.76 -7.94 4.62
CA TYR A 95 -8.59 -7.14 4.95
C TYR A 95 -7.47 -7.25 3.91
N GLU A 96 -6.56 -6.29 3.93
CA GLU A 96 -5.30 -6.32 3.18
C GLU A 96 -4.12 -6.04 4.12
N GLN A 97 -2.95 -6.58 3.80
CA GLN A 97 -1.74 -6.42 4.62
C GLN A 97 -0.93 -5.21 4.16
N LEU A 98 -0.32 -4.52 5.11
CA LEU A 98 0.64 -3.45 4.88
C LEU A 98 1.93 -3.81 5.62
N ILE A 99 2.98 -4.11 4.87
CA ILE A 99 4.28 -4.48 5.43
C ILE A 99 5.16 -3.23 5.42
N ILE A 100 5.73 -2.88 6.56
CA ILE A 100 6.48 -1.65 6.75
C ILE A 100 7.94 -1.97 7.06
N GLY A 101 8.83 -1.42 6.23
CA GLY A 101 10.27 -1.56 6.30
C GLY A 101 10.95 -0.26 6.70
N HIS A 102 12.07 -0.39 7.40
CA HIS A 102 12.92 0.73 7.83
C HIS A 102 14.39 0.30 7.91
N ARG A 103 15.33 1.21 7.64
CA ARG A 103 16.78 0.95 7.76
C ARG A 103 17.25 0.91 9.22
N GLN A 104 16.79 1.85 10.04
CA GLN A 104 17.16 1.87 11.47
C GLN A 104 16.79 0.58 12.20
N LYS A 105 17.63 0.19 13.16
CA LYS A 105 17.39 -0.97 14.04
C LYS A 105 16.17 -0.76 14.94
N ALA A 106 16.09 0.40 15.60
CA ALA A 106 14.95 0.78 16.43
C ALA A 106 13.89 1.51 15.58
N SER A 107 12.63 1.27 15.89
CA SER A 107 11.50 1.91 15.22
C SER A 107 10.40 2.17 16.23
N ASP A 108 9.86 3.39 16.23
CA ASP A 108 8.73 3.78 17.09
C ASP A 108 7.38 3.26 16.54
N LEU A 109 7.38 2.69 15.32
CA LEU A 109 6.18 2.08 14.74
C LEU A 109 5.71 0.88 15.59
N PRO A 110 4.41 0.79 15.92
CA PRO A 110 3.86 -0.42 16.50
C PRO A 110 4.02 -1.59 15.53
N SER A 111 4.55 -2.71 16.02
CA SER A 111 4.79 -3.91 15.19
C SER A 111 3.52 -4.48 14.58
N ARG A 112 2.37 -4.24 15.21
CA ARG A 112 1.03 -4.60 14.71
C ARG A 112 0.08 -3.43 14.91
N HIS A 113 -0.74 -3.16 13.91
CA HIS A 113 -1.76 -2.12 13.94
C HIS A 113 -2.91 -2.48 12.99
N VAL A 114 -4.13 -2.04 13.30
CA VAL A 114 -5.31 -2.27 12.46
C VAL A 114 -5.92 -0.93 12.06
N ILE A 115 -5.89 -0.65 10.77
CA ILE A 115 -6.61 0.46 10.15
C ILE A 115 -8.00 -0.05 9.80
N VAL A 116 -9.06 0.60 10.27
CA VAL A 116 -10.44 0.23 9.97
C VAL A 116 -11.09 1.32 9.15
N SER A 117 -11.64 0.98 7.98
CA SER A 117 -12.44 1.93 7.21
C SER A 117 -13.44 1.28 6.28
N VAL A 118 -14.42 2.07 5.83
CA VAL A 118 -15.33 1.68 4.75
C VAL A 118 -14.59 1.80 3.42
N PRO A 119 -14.46 0.71 2.62
CA PRO A 119 -13.76 0.78 1.35
C PRO A 119 -14.54 1.63 0.35
N SER A 120 -13.82 2.29 -0.56
CA SER A 120 -14.46 2.96 -1.68
C SER A 120 -15.18 1.94 -2.57
N LEU A 121 -16.29 2.37 -3.19
CA LEU A 121 -16.98 1.60 -4.23
C LEU A 121 -16.07 1.31 -5.44
N ARG A 122 -15.03 2.14 -5.65
CA ARG A 122 -14.06 1.95 -6.73
C ARG A 122 -12.98 0.96 -6.31
N HIS A 123 -12.79 -0.05 -7.15
CA HIS A 123 -11.83 -1.12 -6.90
C HIS A 123 -10.41 -0.59 -6.63
N SER A 124 -9.75 -1.23 -5.66
CA SER A 124 -8.33 -1.03 -5.32
C SER A 124 -7.94 0.34 -4.76
N ARG A 125 -8.89 1.20 -4.36
CA ARG A 125 -8.54 2.44 -3.64
C ARG A 125 -8.25 2.13 -2.17
N LYS A 126 -7.00 2.35 -1.76
CA LYS A 126 -6.52 2.17 -0.38
C LYS A 126 -6.85 3.41 0.49
N PRO A 127 -6.93 3.27 1.83
CA PRO A 127 -7.05 4.42 2.71
C PRO A 127 -5.76 5.24 2.67
N PRO A 128 -5.85 6.58 2.82
CA PRO A 128 -4.66 7.41 2.97
C PRO A 128 -3.90 6.98 4.23
N LEU A 129 -2.59 6.81 4.12
CA LEU A 129 -1.74 6.35 5.21
C LEU A 129 -1.01 7.48 5.93
N GLN A 130 -1.04 8.71 5.40
CA GLN A 130 -0.26 9.83 5.92
C GLN A 130 -0.52 10.03 7.41
N ASP A 131 -1.76 10.28 7.80
CA ASP A 131 -2.10 10.63 9.19
C ASP A 131 -1.82 9.50 10.18
N VAL A 132 -1.87 8.25 9.71
CA VAL A 132 -1.60 7.07 10.55
C VAL A 132 -0.11 6.82 10.72
N ILE A 133 0.71 7.12 9.71
CA ILE A 133 2.16 6.88 9.76
C ILE A 133 2.94 8.11 10.24
N LEU A 134 2.45 9.32 9.98
CA LEU A 134 3.08 10.60 10.31
C LEU A 134 3.57 10.69 11.77
N PRO A 135 2.81 10.23 12.79
CA PRO A 135 3.27 10.25 14.19
C PRO A 135 4.55 9.45 14.42
N TYR A 136 4.89 8.52 13.54
CA TYR A 136 6.06 7.65 13.67
C TYR A 136 7.23 8.09 12.78
N LEU A 137 7.06 9.16 11.99
CA LEU A 137 8.15 9.75 11.22
C LEU A 137 9.01 10.65 12.12
N LYS A 138 10.32 10.70 11.86
CA LYS A 138 11.23 11.63 12.56
C LYS A 138 11.04 13.08 12.08
N ASN A 139 10.89 13.30 10.77
CA ASN A 139 10.57 14.61 10.19
C ASN A 139 9.05 14.75 9.98
N ARG A 140 8.33 15.18 11.01
CA ARG A 140 6.85 15.28 10.99
C ARG A 140 6.33 16.58 10.37
N GLU A 141 7.11 17.66 10.42
CA GLU A 141 6.64 18.97 9.98
C GLU A 141 6.54 19.05 8.46
N ARG A 142 7.52 18.49 7.74
CA ARG A 142 7.57 18.52 6.27
C ARG A 142 8.12 17.21 5.72
N PRO A 143 7.38 16.09 5.86
CA PRO A 143 7.81 14.82 5.30
C PRO A 143 7.79 14.86 3.78
N VAL A 144 8.80 14.26 3.15
CA VAL A 144 8.73 13.92 1.72
C VAL A 144 7.92 12.63 1.60
N CYS A 145 6.81 12.71 0.87
CA CYS A 145 5.88 11.60 0.68
C CYS A 145 5.83 11.18 -0.78
N VAL A 146 5.99 9.88 -1.05
CA VAL A 146 5.97 9.29 -2.39
C VAL A 146 4.97 8.15 -2.43
N GLU A 147 4.08 8.15 -3.42
CA GLU A 147 3.19 7.03 -3.73
C GLU A 147 3.63 6.38 -5.04
N MET A 148 4.08 5.13 -4.97
CA MET A 148 4.49 4.34 -6.13
C MET A 148 3.37 3.42 -6.58
N PHE A 149 3.23 3.25 -7.90
CA PHE A 149 2.08 2.64 -8.57
C PHE A 149 0.78 3.42 -8.28
N ALA A 150 0.91 4.73 -8.11
CA ALA A 150 -0.19 5.62 -7.76
C ALA A 150 -1.28 5.63 -8.84
N ARG A 151 -2.53 5.76 -8.39
CA ARG A 151 -3.72 5.93 -9.25
C ARG A 151 -4.49 7.22 -8.97
N CYS A 152 -4.06 7.96 -7.96
CA CYS A 152 -4.64 9.21 -7.51
C CYS A 152 -3.50 10.20 -7.24
N LEU A 153 -3.77 11.49 -7.41
CA LEU A 153 -2.91 12.54 -6.90
C LEU A 153 -3.36 12.88 -5.47
N THR A 154 -2.44 12.78 -4.53
CA THR A 154 -2.66 13.20 -3.14
C THR A 154 -1.90 14.52 -2.93
N PRO A 155 -2.56 15.61 -2.47
CA PRO A 155 -1.87 16.87 -2.23
C PRO A 155 -0.64 16.71 -1.34
N GLY A 156 0.50 17.27 -1.75
CA GLY A 156 1.78 17.16 -1.03
C GLY A 156 2.53 15.85 -1.25
N TRP A 157 2.02 14.92 -2.06
CA TRP A 157 2.71 13.68 -2.42
C TRP A 157 3.29 13.74 -3.83
N ILE A 158 4.43 13.08 -4.01
CA ILE A 158 4.95 12.71 -5.32
C ILE A 158 4.25 11.42 -5.75
N SER A 159 3.46 11.47 -6.81
CA SER A 159 2.80 10.30 -7.39
C SER A 159 3.62 9.74 -8.55
N TRP A 160 3.94 8.45 -8.52
CA TRP A 160 4.68 7.75 -9.58
C TRP A 160 3.93 6.50 -10.02
N GLY A 161 3.72 6.33 -11.32
CA GLY A 161 3.05 5.16 -11.90
C GLY A 161 2.42 5.47 -13.27
N ASN A 162 2.01 4.41 -13.97
CA ASN A 162 1.47 4.53 -15.32
C ASN A 162 0.03 5.09 -15.36
N GLU A 163 -0.65 5.17 -14.21
CA GLU A 163 -2.06 5.52 -14.10
C GLU A 163 -2.34 6.62 -13.06
N CYS A 164 -1.39 7.52 -12.76
CA CYS A 164 -1.53 8.50 -11.66
C CYS A 164 -2.81 9.35 -11.73
N LEU A 165 -3.36 9.58 -12.93
CA LEU A 165 -4.56 10.39 -13.14
C LEU A 165 -5.89 9.60 -13.16
N LYS A 166 -5.85 8.26 -12.96
CA LYS A 166 -7.03 7.39 -13.07
C LYS A 166 -8.17 7.79 -12.15
N PHE A 167 -7.84 8.30 -10.96
CA PHE A 167 -8.79 8.80 -9.98
C PHE A 167 -8.88 10.35 -9.93
N GLN A 168 -8.72 11.04 -11.07
CA GLN A 168 -8.81 12.51 -11.16
C GLN A 168 -9.99 13.05 -11.99
N HIS A 169 -10.93 12.20 -12.42
CA HIS A 169 -12.13 12.65 -13.12
C HIS A 169 -13.08 13.41 -12.18
N THR A 170 -13.75 14.46 -12.68
CA THR A 170 -14.64 15.33 -11.89
C THR A 170 -15.79 14.55 -11.24
N GLU A 171 -16.28 13.50 -11.89
CA GLU A 171 -17.30 12.58 -11.36
C GLU A 171 -16.93 11.95 -9.99
N TYR A 172 -15.66 12.01 -9.59
CA TYR A 172 -15.20 11.50 -8.28
C TYR A 172 -15.43 12.49 -7.14
N PHE A 173 -15.68 13.75 -7.47
CA PHE A 173 -15.79 14.86 -6.53
C PHE A 173 -17.20 15.45 -6.51
N GLU A 174 -17.99 15.20 -7.55
CA GLU A 174 -19.39 15.61 -7.62
C GLU A 174 -20.28 14.61 -6.88
N LYS A 175 -21.10 15.10 -5.94
CA LYS A 175 -22.23 14.33 -5.45
C LYS A 175 -23.21 14.18 -6.61
N LYS A 176 -23.51 12.95 -7.03
CA LYS A 176 -24.64 12.72 -7.94
C LYS A 176 -25.88 13.33 -7.29
N ALA A 177 -26.49 14.30 -7.99
CA ALA A 177 -27.78 14.83 -7.59
C ALA A 177 -28.76 13.65 -7.51
N SER A 178 -29.31 13.45 -6.32
CA SER A 178 -30.36 12.48 -6.01
C SER A 178 -31.71 12.98 -6.47
#